data_AF-A0A9N9KH95-F1
#
_entry.id   AF-A0A9N9KH95-F1
#
_cell.length_a   1.000
_cell.length_b   1.000
_cell.length_c   1.000
_cell.angle_alpha   90.00
_cell.angle_beta   90.00
_cell.angle_gamma   90.00
#
_symmetry.space_group_name_H-M   'P 1'
#
loop_
_entity.id
_entity.type
_entity.pdbx_description
1 polymer ?
#
loop_
_entity_poly.entity_id
_entity_poly.type
_entity_poly.pdbx_seq_one_letter_code
_entity_poly.pdbx_strand_id
1 'polypeptide(L)'
;IHKLCKELSKICSRFNFVDELHANLESMRQDAKTIQNTNLRKNAESEIARLEKLANDLSSNARQYASTSFNSDTNDSDTYNSNSYNSNTYDSNANDFNASNYEKSKPKKI
;
A
#
# COMPACT_ATOMS: atom_id res chain seq x y z
N ILE A 1 -4.77 35.80 -10.80
CA ILE A 1 -5.04 34.36 -11.05
C ILE A 1 -3.76 33.49 -11.04
N HIS A 2 -2.72 33.82 -11.81
CA HIS A 2 -1.50 32.99 -11.93
C HIS A 2 -0.80 32.61 -10.62
N LYS A 3 -0.75 33.51 -9.64
CA LYS A 3 -0.15 33.23 -8.33
C LYS A 3 -0.89 32.12 -7.58
N LEU A 4 -2.22 32.13 -7.61
CA LEU A 4 -3.07 31.10 -6.98
C LEU A 4 -2.89 29.75 -7.66
N CYS A 5 -2.83 29.73 -9.01
CA CYS A 5 -2.56 28.50 -9.75
C CYS A 5 -1.16 27.93 -9.42
N LYS A 6 -0.15 28.79 -9.27
CA LYS A 6 1.22 28.36 -8.94
C LYS A 6 1.32 27.77 -7.52
N GLU A 7 0.64 28.37 -6.55
CA GLU A 7 0.55 27.81 -5.19
C GLU A 7 -0.23 26.50 -5.18
N LEU A 8 -1.35 26.41 -5.91
CA LEU A 8 -2.12 25.17 -6.02
C LEU A 8 -1.30 24.04 -6.67
N SER A 9 -0.59 24.31 -7.77
CA SER A 9 0.32 23.33 -8.38
C SER A 9 1.39 22.85 -7.42
N LYS A 10 1.93 23.73 -6.57
CA LYS A 10 2.94 23.38 -5.56
C LYS A 10 2.37 22.52 -4.42
N ILE A 11 1.10 22.72 -4.06
CA ILE A 11 0.40 21.87 -3.09
C ILE A 11 0.13 20.49 -3.72
N CYS A 12 -0.45 20.47 -4.92
CA CYS A 12 -0.75 19.23 -5.64
C CYS A 12 0.50 18.41 -5.97
N SER A 13 1.65 19.05 -6.24
CA SER A 13 2.90 18.33 -6.51
C SER A 13 3.50 17.67 -5.27
N ARG A 14 3.09 18.07 -4.06
CA ARG A 14 3.56 17.49 -2.80
C ARG A 14 2.64 16.38 -2.29
N PHE A 15 1.45 16.25 -2.87
CA PHE A 15 0.48 15.23 -2.48
C PHE A 15 0.70 13.99 -3.35
N ASN A 16 1.17 12.90 -2.73
CA ASN A 16 1.16 11.58 -3.36
C ASN A 16 0.08 10.73 -2.69
N PHE A 17 -1.00 10.51 -3.42
CA PHE A 17 -2.13 9.72 -2.94
C PHE A 17 -1.71 8.32 -2.44
N VAL A 18 -0.77 7.67 -3.13
CA VAL A 18 -0.33 6.31 -2.78
C VAL A 18 0.43 6.31 -1.45
N ASP A 19 1.33 7.28 -1.25
CA ASP A 19 2.10 7.39 -0.02
C ASP A 19 1.20 7.69 1.19
N GLU A 20 0.25 8.62 1.01
CA GLU A 20 -0.74 8.96 2.03
C GLU A 20 -1.67 7.78 2.36
N LEU A 21 -2.03 6.98 1.36
CA LEU A 21 -2.82 5.76 1.56
C LEU A 21 -2.03 4.72 2.36
N HIS A 22 -0.74 4.51 2.08
CA HIS A 22 0.11 3.60 2.86
C HIS A 22 0.26 4.04 4.32
N ALA A 23 0.45 5.34 4.57
CA ALA A 23 0.53 5.87 5.94
C ALA A 23 -0.77 5.61 6.74
N ASN A 24 -1.93 5.79 6.10
CA ASN A 24 -3.22 5.49 6.70
C ASN A 24 -3.41 3.98 6.95
N LEU A 25 -3.00 3.12 6.02
CA LEU A 25 -3.09 1.66 6.19
C LEU A 25 -2.23 1.16 7.36
N GLU A 26 -1.05 1.74 7.58
CA GLU A 26 -0.23 1.38 8.74
C GLU A 26 -0.89 1.80 10.06
N SER A 27 -1.52 2.97 10.09
CA SER A 27 -2.31 3.42 11.24
C SER A 27 -3.47 2.46 11.51
N MET A 28 -4.23 2.07 10.48
CA MET A 28 -5.32 1.10 10.60
C MET A 28 -4.81 -0.27 11.07
N ARG A 29 -3.62 -0.70 10.64
CA ARG A 29 -3.01 -1.96 11.08
C ARG A 29 -2.67 -1.90 12.57
N GLN A 30 -2.18 -0.77 13.05
CA GLN A 30 -1.92 -0.57 14.47
C GLN A 30 -3.23 -0.57 15.28
N ASP A 31 -4.27 0.08 14.79
CA ASP A 31 -5.60 0.08 15.41
C ASP A 31 -6.21 -1.33 15.44
N ALA A 32 -6.09 -2.10 14.37
CA ALA A 32 -6.59 -3.47 14.28
C ALA A 32 -5.97 -4.38 15.36
N LYS A 33 -4.69 -4.20 15.69
CA LYS A 33 -4.01 -4.95 16.77
C LYS A 33 -4.63 -4.71 18.14
N THR A 34 -5.25 -3.55 18.36
CA THR A 34 -5.93 -3.23 19.63
C THR A 34 -7.26 -3.96 19.81
N ILE A 35 -7.82 -4.51 18.73
CA ILE A 35 -9.08 -5.25 18.76
C ILE A 35 -8.89 -6.58 19.49
N GLN A 36 -9.56 -6.73 20.63
CA GLN A 36 -9.52 -7.95 21.45
C GLN A 36 -10.30 -9.11 20.83
N ASN A 37 -11.43 -8.80 20.17
CA ASN A 37 -12.22 -9.80 19.47
C ASN A 37 -11.45 -10.33 18.26
N THR A 38 -11.03 -11.58 18.33
CA THR A 38 -10.16 -12.21 17.33
C THR A 38 -10.79 -12.30 15.94
N ASN A 39 -12.11 -12.50 15.85
CA ASN A 39 -12.81 -12.55 14.56
C ASN A 39 -12.87 -11.17 13.91
N LEU A 40 -13.19 -10.14 14.71
CA LEU A 40 -13.21 -8.76 14.21
C LEU A 40 -11.82 -8.28 13.82
N ARG A 41 -10.79 -8.64 14.60
CA ARG A 41 -9.39 -8.34 14.25
C ARG A 41 -8.99 -8.96 12.91
N LYS A 42 -9.25 -10.27 12.73
CA LYS A 42 -8.95 -10.96 11.47
C LYS A 42 -9.67 -10.34 10.26
N ASN A 43 -10.93 -9.96 10.45
CA ASN A 43 -11.69 -9.28 9.38
C ASN A 43 -11.07 -7.92 9.04
N ALA A 44 -10.69 -7.12 10.06
CA ALA A 44 -10.04 -5.84 9.84
C ALA A 44 -8.68 -6.00 9.13
N GLU A 45 -7.85 -6.94 9.57
CA GLU A 45 -6.56 -7.27 8.94
C GLU A 45 -6.73 -7.70 7.48
N SER A 46 -7.76 -8.51 7.17
CA SER A 46 -8.07 -8.95 5.81
C SER A 46 -8.46 -7.77 4.90
N GLU A 47 -9.30 -6.85 5.39
CA GLU A 47 -9.68 -5.68 4.59
C GLU A 47 -8.51 -4.71 4.40
N ILE A 48 -7.67 -4.53 5.42
CA ILE A 48 -6.43 -3.73 5.31
C ILE A 48 -5.52 -4.34 4.23
N ALA A 49 -5.34 -5.66 4.21
CA ALA A 49 -4.54 -6.34 3.19
C ALA A 49 -5.13 -6.17 1.77
N ARG A 50 -6.46 -6.19 1.63
CA ARG A 50 -7.12 -5.92 0.35
C ARG A 50 -6.87 -4.50 -0.14
N LEU A 51 -6.92 -3.51 0.76
CA LEU A 51 -6.63 -2.11 0.44
C LEU A 51 -5.15 -1.88 0.11
N GLU A 52 -4.24 -2.58 0.79
CA GLU A 52 -2.80 -2.54 0.52
C GLU A 52 -2.48 -3.09 -0.88
N LYS A 53 -3.13 -4.19 -1.28
CA LYS A 53 -3.04 -4.70 -2.65
C LYS A 53 -3.52 -3.65 -3.67
N LEU A 54 -4.63 -2.98 -3.41
CA LEU A 54 -5.15 -1.93 -4.29
C LEU A 54 -4.16 -0.75 -4.41
N ALA A 55 -3.57 -0.31 -3.29
CA ALA A 55 -2.55 0.75 -3.30
C ALA A 55 -1.33 0.36 -4.16
N ASN A 56 -0.87 -0.88 -4.03
CA ASN A 56 0.23 -1.43 -4.81
C ASN A 56 -0.11 -1.48 -6.31
N ASP A 57 -1.32 -1.94 -6.67
CA ASP A 57 -1.81 -2.00 -8.05
C ASP A 57 -1.92 -0.60 -8.68
N LEU A 58 -2.31 0.43 -7.90
CA LEU A 58 -2.30 1.82 -8.36
C LEU A 58 -0.89 2.34 -8.62
N SER A 59 0.07 1.99 -7.76
CA SER A 59 1.48 2.39 -7.91
C SER A 59 2.16 1.75 -9.13
N SER A 60 1.76 0.54 -9.51
CA SER A 60 2.33 -0.20 -10.64
C SER A 60 1.70 0.24 -11.96
N ASN A 61 0.39 0.50 -11.98
CA ASN A 61 -0.31 1.03 -13.15
C ASN A 61 0.13 2.47 -13.46
N ALA A 62 0.33 3.32 -12.44
CA ALA A 62 0.88 4.66 -12.64
C ALA A 62 2.25 4.64 -13.35
N ARG A 63 3.08 3.62 -13.06
CA ARG A 63 4.37 3.42 -13.75
C ARG A 63 4.21 2.97 -15.20
N GLN A 64 3.23 2.11 -15.50
CA GLN A 64 2.97 1.68 -16.88
C GLN A 64 2.53 2.84 -17.78
N TYR A 65 1.64 3.72 -17.30
CA TYR A 65 1.19 4.88 -18.08
C TYR A 65 2.25 6.00 -18.20
N ALA A 66 3.15 6.14 -17.22
CA ALA A 66 4.29 7.06 -17.35
C ALA A 66 5.33 6.59 -18.37
N SER A 67 5.47 5.26 -18.54
CA SER A 67 6.46 4.66 -19.45
C SER A 67 6.05 4.73 -20.93
N THR A 68 4.75 4.81 -21.23
CA THR A 68 4.23 4.91 -22.62
C THR A 68 4.16 6.35 -23.14
N SER A 69 4.45 7.36 -22.30
CA SER A 69 4.40 8.78 -22.65
C SER A 69 5.70 9.33 -23.26
N PHE A 70 6.79 8.56 -23.32
CA PHE A 70 8.07 9.00 -23.90
C PHE A 70 8.27 8.43 -25.31
N ASN A 71 7.52 8.96 -26.27
CA ASN A 71 7.89 9.03 -27.69
C ASN A 71 7.03 10.11 -28.35
N SER A 72 7.32 11.37 -28.05
CA SER A 72 7.04 12.47 -28.97
C SER A 72 8.05 13.58 -28.74
N ASP A 73 8.83 13.77 -29.80
CA ASP A 73 9.56 14.97 -30.14
C ASP A 73 10.92 15.21 -29.46
N THR A 74 11.92 15.07 -30.33
CA THR A 74 13.29 15.53 -30.22
C THR A 74 13.40 16.99 -29.79
N ASN A 75 14.47 17.27 -29.04
CA ASN A 75 15.12 18.56 -28.81
C ASN A 75 14.49 19.48 -27.76
N ASP A 76 14.77 19.22 -26.48
CA ASP A 76 15.38 20.28 -25.67
C ASP A 76 16.18 19.67 -24.51
N SER A 77 17.36 20.22 -24.28
CA SER A 77 18.33 19.76 -23.29
C SER A 77 17.97 20.38 -21.94
N ASP A 78 17.52 19.59 -20.98
CA ASP A 78 17.74 19.86 -19.55
C ASP A 78 17.70 18.56 -18.76
N THR A 79 18.89 18.05 -18.45
CA THR A 79 19.12 16.79 -17.73
C THR A 79 18.63 16.89 -16.29
N TYR A 80 17.43 16.40 -16.00
CA TYR A 80 17.06 16.08 -14.61
C TYR A 80 17.61 14.71 -14.23
N ASN A 81 18.62 14.74 -13.36
CA ASN A 81 19.22 13.58 -12.72
C ASN A 81 18.21 12.89 -11.79
N SER A 82 17.60 11.82 -12.26
CA SER A 82 16.73 10.95 -11.48
C SER A 82 17.60 10.01 -10.63
N ASN A 83 17.82 10.37 -9.37
CA ASN A 83 18.39 9.45 -8.39
C ASN A 83 17.51 8.18 -8.31
N SER A 84 18.07 7.08 -8.78
CA SER A 84 17.52 5.73 -8.64
C SER A 84 17.46 5.38 -7.15
N TYR A 85 16.26 5.44 -6.56
CA TYR A 85 16.06 4.89 -5.23
C TYR A 85 16.01 3.37 -5.33
N ASN A 86 17.07 2.76 -4.80
CA ASN A 86 17.27 1.33 -4.63
C ASN A 86 16.09 0.73 -3.84
N SER A 87 15.34 -0.17 -4.49
CA SER A 87 14.20 -0.86 -3.90
C SER A 87 14.71 -2.00 -3.02
N ASN A 88 14.70 -1.80 -1.70
CA ASN A 88 14.83 -2.92 -0.77
C ASN A 88 13.57 -3.80 -0.88
N THR A 89 13.75 -5.00 -1.43
CA THR A 89 12.79 -6.10 -1.37
C THR A 89 12.57 -6.48 0.09
N TYR A 90 11.36 -6.30 0.59
CA TYR A 90 10.91 -6.97 1.81
C TYR A 90 10.75 -8.46 1.50
N ASP A 91 11.72 -9.24 1.96
CA ASP A 91 11.67 -10.70 2.00
C ASP A 91 10.62 -11.11 3.05
N SER A 92 9.43 -11.46 2.57
CA SER A 92 8.36 -12.04 3.40
C SER A 92 8.69 -13.50 3.67
N ASN A 93 9.56 -13.74 4.64
CA ASN A 93 9.83 -15.06 5.18
C ASN A 93 8.97 -15.31 6.44
N ALA A 94 8.48 -16.55 6.54
CA ALA A 94 7.92 -17.22 7.73
C ALA A 94 6.41 -16.94 8.03
N ASN A 95 5.50 -17.92 8.18
CA ASN A 95 5.60 -19.37 8.37
C ASN A 95 4.29 -20.05 7.92
N ASP A 96 4.41 -21.16 7.19
CA ASP A 96 3.39 -22.20 7.09
C ASP A 96 3.20 -22.87 8.46
N PHE A 97 2.13 -22.51 9.19
CA PHE A 97 1.71 -23.27 10.36
C PHE A 97 0.55 -24.19 9.99
N ASN A 98 0.91 -25.47 9.89
CA ASN A 98 0.08 -26.63 9.65
C ASN A 98 -0.92 -26.80 10.82
N ALA A 99 -2.22 -26.57 10.58
CA ALA A 99 -3.27 -26.79 11.57
C ALA A 99 -3.95 -28.14 11.32
N SER A 100 -3.32 -29.23 11.78
CA SER A 100 -3.97 -30.52 11.93
C SER A 100 -4.30 -30.78 13.41
N ASN A 101 -5.50 -31.35 13.61
CA ASN A 101 -6.05 -31.94 14.84
C ASN A 101 -6.83 -31.02 15.80
N TYR A 102 -8.14 -30.90 15.55
CA TYR A 102 -9.13 -30.78 16.62
C TYR A 102 -9.90 -32.09 16.73
N GLU A 103 -9.52 -32.90 17.72
CA GLU A 103 -10.25 -34.10 18.12
C GLU A 103 -11.44 -33.70 19.01
N LYS A 104 -12.61 -34.29 18.72
CA LYS A 104 -13.88 -34.09 19.42
C LYS A 104 -13.78 -34.49 20.90
N SER A 105 -14.05 -33.56 21.81
CA SER A 105 -14.49 -33.89 23.17
C SER A 105 -15.94 -33.45 23.37
N LYS A 106 -16.84 -34.43 23.51
CA LYS A 106 -18.26 -34.21 23.88
C LYS A 106 -18.36 -34.09 25.41
N PRO A 107 -19.15 -33.17 25.97
CA PRO A 107 -19.38 -33.13 27.41
C PRO A 107 -20.30 -34.29 27.86
N LYS A 108 -19.89 -35.00 28.91
CA LYS A 108 -20.74 -35.93 29.69
C LYS A 108 -21.74 -35.12 30.49
N LYS A 109 -23.03 -35.46 30.38
CA LYS A 109 -24.07 -35.01 31.32
C LYS A 109 -23.85 -35.71 32.66
N ILE A 110 -23.85 -34.94 33.75
CA ILE A 110 -24.19 -35.38 35.10
C ILE A 110 -25.34 -34.48 35.54
#